data_AF-A0A8W8IUE3-F1
#
_entry.id   AF-A0A8W8IUE3-F1
#
_cell.length_a   1.000
_cell.length_b   1.000
_cell.length_c   1.000
_cell.angle_alpha   90.00
_cell.angle_beta   90.00
_cell.angle_gamma   90.00
#
_symmetry.space_group_name_H-M   'P 1'
#
loop_
_entity.id
_entity.type
_entity.pdbx_description
1 polymer ?
#
loop_
_entity_poly.entity_id
_entity_poly.type
_entity_poly.pdbx_seq_one_letter_code
_entity_poly.pdbx_strand_id
1 'polypeptide(L)'
;MKCSTVALKRKLESEDVSSKKSRTESPGASGKATSAGITEEAIRRYLMRKPMTAKELLKKFKSKKVNMSKEEMTSTLTKYLKKIQPEKKTINKKMYFSLKKDG
;
A
#
# COMPACT_ATOMS: atom_id res chain seq x y z
N MET A 1 -16.23 43.49 34.36
CA MET A 1 -16.98 43.29 33.10
C MET A 1 -16.12 42.46 32.15
N LYS A 2 -16.73 41.48 31.48
CA LYS A 2 -16.09 40.49 30.59
C LYS A 2 -15.96 41.06 29.17
N CYS A 3 -14.86 40.80 28.48
CA CYS A 3 -14.82 40.76 27.01
C CYS A 3 -13.90 39.61 26.55
N SER A 4 -14.52 38.60 25.94
CA SER A 4 -13.90 37.51 25.20
C SER A 4 -13.60 37.93 23.75
N THR A 5 -12.53 37.41 23.15
CA THR A 5 -12.50 37.12 21.70
C THR A 5 -11.47 36.03 21.38
N VAL A 6 -11.93 35.02 20.65
CA VAL A 6 -11.16 33.92 20.04
C VAL A 6 -10.71 34.38 18.66
N ALA A 7 -9.44 34.19 18.28
CA ALA A 7 -9.02 34.30 16.89
C ALA A 7 -7.83 33.38 16.58
N LEU A 8 -8.06 32.48 15.63
CA LEU A 8 -7.07 31.63 14.98
C LEU A 8 -6.01 32.50 14.28
N LYS A 9 -4.72 32.12 14.35
CA LYS A 9 -3.81 32.18 13.18
C LYS A 9 -2.63 31.20 13.30
N ARG A 10 -2.70 30.16 12.47
CA ARG A 10 -1.55 29.36 12.04
C ARG A 10 -0.58 30.28 11.28
N LYS A 11 0.68 30.26 11.68
CA LYS A 11 1.80 30.90 10.98
C LYS A 11 2.10 30.07 9.72
N LEU A 12 1.88 30.66 8.55
CA LEU A 12 2.30 30.14 7.25
C LEU A 12 2.88 31.32 6.51
N GLU A 13 4.20 31.44 6.55
CA GLU A 13 4.98 32.27 5.65
C GLU A 13 6.36 31.63 5.49
N SER A 14 6.66 31.26 4.25
CA SER A 14 7.97 31.41 3.62
C SER A 14 7.73 31.14 2.14
N GLU A 15 7.48 32.21 1.39
CA GLU A 15 7.75 32.26 -0.04
C GLU A 15 9.22 32.64 -0.22
N ASP A 16 9.93 31.97 -1.13
CA ASP A 16 10.59 32.65 -2.26
C ASP A 16 10.97 31.64 -3.35
N VAL A 17 11.13 32.14 -4.56
CA VAL A 17 10.87 31.52 -5.86
C VAL A 17 12.14 31.41 -6.71
N SER A 18 12.02 30.75 -7.88
CA SER A 18 12.91 30.85 -9.07
C SER A 18 14.11 29.86 -9.10
N SER A 19 14.40 29.03 -10.12
CA SER A 19 13.89 28.89 -11.50
C SER A 19 14.36 27.56 -12.13
N LYS A 20 13.55 27.03 -13.07
CA LYS A 20 13.89 26.13 -14.20
C LYS A 20 14.65 24.81 -13.93
N LYS A 21 13.88 23.75 -13.65
CA LYS A 21 13.79 22.57 -14.53
C LYS A 21 12.42 21.94 -14.29
N SER A 22 11.70 21.68 -15.37
CA SER A 22 10.33 21.15 -15.38
C SER A 22 10.17 19.95 -14.44
N ARG A 23 9.71 20.25 -13.21
CA ARG A 23 9.22 19.29 -12.23
C ARG A 23 7.82 18.92 -12.69
N THR A 24 7.74 18.14 -13.76
CA THR A 24 6.52 17.52 -14.20
C THR A 24 6.10 16.57 -13.10
N GLU A 25 5.11 17.04 -12.34
CA GLU A 25 4.01 16.27 -11.80
C GLU A 25 4.41 14.94 -11.17
N SER A 26 4.41 14.95 -9.85
CA SER A 26 4.11 13.73 -9.11
C SER A 26 2.92 13.03 -9.78
N PRO A 27 3.03 11.76 -10.20
CA PRO A 27 1.89 10.89 -10.02
C PRO A 27 1.91 10.61 -8.50
N GLY A 28 1.40 11.48 -7.64
CA GLY A 28 0.01 11.91 -7.77
C GLY A 28 -0.75 10.59 -7.83
N ALA A 29 -0.79 9.90 -6.69
CA ALA A 29 -1.25 8.55 -6.53
C ALA A 29 -2.56 8.36 -7.27
N SER A 30 -2.48 7.93 -8.53
CA SER A 30 -3.65 7.72 -9.38
C SER A 30 -4.47 6.66 -8.68
N GLY A 31 -5.59 7.10 -8.12
CA GLY A 31 -6.66 6.24 -7.64
C GLY A 31 -7.06 5.32 -8.78
N LYS A 32 -6.50 4.11 -8.78
CA LYS A 32 -6.88 3.07 -9.74
C LYS A 32 -7.52 1.94 -8.96
N ALA A 33 -8.85 1.94 -9.09
CA ALA A 33 -9.78 0.88 -8.75
C ALA A 33 -9.86 0.49 -7.27
N THR A 34 -10.93 0.99 -6.64
CA THR A 34 -11.73 0.31 -5.62
C THR A 34 -12.30 -1.05 -6.10
N SER A 35 -11.52 -1.84 -6.84
CA SER A 35 -11.87 -3.25 -7.06
C SER A 35 -11.61 -3.96 -5.74
N ALA A 36 -12.68 -4.14 -4.97
CA ALA A 36 -12.73 -4.84 -3.70
C ALA A 36 -12.47 -6.36 -3.89
N GLY A 37 -11.29 -6.71 -4.40
CA GLY A 37 -10.89 -8.07 -4.73
C GLY A 37 -9.41 -8.33 -4.49
N ILE A 38 -8.99 -9.57 -4.73
CA ILE A 38 -7.58 -9.98 -4.68
C ILE A 38 -6.91 -9.48 -5.97
N THR A 39 -6.20 -8.36 -5.90
CA THR A 39 -5.45 -7.80 -7.03
C THR A 39 -3.95 -7.93 -6.81
N GLU A 40 -3.20 -7.95 -7.90
CA GLU A 40 -1.72 -7.99 -7.92
C GLU A 40 -1.12 -6.84 -7.09
N GLU A 41 -1.61 -5.63 -7.33
CA GLU A 41 -1.19 -4.42 -6.61
C GLU A 41 -1.49 -4.46 -5.11
N ALA A 42 -2.58 -5.13 -4.69
CA ALA A 42 -2.84 -5.32 -3.27
C ALA A 42 -1.81 -6.26 -2.62
N ILE A 43 -1.45 -7.36 -3.29
CA ILE A 43 -0.42 -8.30 -2.82
C ILE A 43 0.94 -7.60 -2.76
N ARG A 44 1.32 -6.89 -3.83
CA ARG A 44 2.57 -6.14 -3.93
C ARG A 44 2.72 -5.16 -2.76
N ARG A 45 1.68 -4.36 -2.49
CA ARG A 45 1.66 -3.42 -1.36
C ARG A 45 1.84 -4.09 0.00
N TYR A 46 1.30 -5.29 0.23
CA TYR A 46 1.52 -6.01 1.49
C TYR A 46 2.96 -6.49 1.63
N LEU A 47 3.52 -7.11 0.59
CA LEU A 47 4.88 -7.66 0.59
C LEU A 47 5.98 -6.58 0.66
N MET A 48 5.72 -5.39 0.12
CA MET A 48 6.64 -4.25 0.22
C MET A 48 6.68 -3.62 1.61
N ARG A 49 5.58 -3.71 2.37
CA ARG A 49 5.51 -3.13 3.72
C ARG A 49 6.22 -4.01 4.72
N LYS A 50 5.90 -5.30 4.72
CA LYS A 50 6.45 -6.28 5.66
C LYS A 50 6.54 -7.64 4.97
N PRO A 51 7.53 -8.46 5.32
CA PRO A 51 7.56 -9.85 4.89
C PRO A 51 6.28 -10.56 5.36
N MET A 52 5.59 -11.26 4.45
CA MET A 52 4.30 -11.91 4.72
C MET A 52 4.26 -13.33 4.14
N THR A 53 3.53 -14.21 4.82
CA THR A 53 3.28 -15.57 4.36
C THR A 53 1.98 -15.67 3.55
N ALA A 54 1.83 -16.75 2.76
CA ALA A 54 0.60 -17.01 2.01
C ALA A 54 -0.64 -17.10 2.92
N LYS A 55 -0.49 -17.72 4.11
CA LYS A 55 -1.58 -17.82 5.11
C LYS A 55 -2.02 -16.44 5.60
N GLU A 56 -1.07 -15.54 5.83
CA GLU A 56 -1.37 -14.18 6.27
C GLU A 56 -2.04 -13.37 5.15
N LEU A 57 -1.59 -13.53 3.90
CA LEU A 57 -2.22 -12.89 2.73
C LEU A 57 -3.69 -13.33 2.62
N LEU A 58 -3.97 -14.64 2.70
CA LEU A 58 -5.33 -15.17 2.72
C LEU A 58 -6.17 -14.57 3.87
N LYS A 59 -5.60 -14.45 5.08
CA LYS A 59 -6.29 -13.83 6.22
C LYS A 59 -6.70 -12.38 5.92
N LYS A 60 -5.81 -11.59 5.29
CA LYS A 60 -6.10 -10.19 4.94
C LYS A 60 -7.23 -10.05 3.93
N PHE A 61 -7.29 -10.93 2.93
CA PHE A 61 -8.34 -10.88 1.91
C PHE A 61 -9.69 -11.39 2.42
N LYS A 62 -9.72 -12.37 3.34
CA LYS A 62 -10.96 -12.79 4.02
C LYS A 62 -11.62 -11.65 4.80
N SER A 63 -10.84 -10.85 5.52
CA SER A 63 -11.36 -9.72 6.30
C SER A 63 -11.96 -8.60 5.44
N LYS A 64 -11.67 -8.58 4.13
CA LYS A 64 -12.06 -7.49 3.24
C LYS A 64 -13.41 -7.71 2.52
N LYS A 65 -14.22 -8.69 2.98
CA LYS A 65 -15.50 -9.10 2.37
C LYS A 65 -15.37 -9.32 0.87
N VAL A 66 -14.45 -10.19 0.48
CA VAL A 66 -14.33 -10.63 -0.92
C VAL A 66 -15.38 -11.73 -1.16
N ASN A 67 -16.25 -11.56 -2.15
CA ASN A 67 -17.27 -12.53 -2.56
C ASN A 67 -16.65 -13.72 -3.34
N MET A 68 -15.63 -14.38 -2.78
CA MET A 68 -14.96 -15.54 -3.40
C MET A 68 -14.82 -16.67 -2.39
N SER A 69 -14.81 -17.90 -2.89
CA SER A 69 -14.56 -19.11 -2.10
C SER A 69 -13.09 -19.19 -1.66
N LYS A 70 -12.81 -19.92 -0.57
CA LYS A 70 -11.44 -20.07 -0.04
C LYS A 70 -10.47 -20.65 -1.07
N GLU A 71 -10.94 -21.58 -1.89
CA GLU A 71 -10.18 -22.23 -2.97
C GLU A 71 -9.85 -21.23 -4.09
N GLU A 72 -10.84 -20.49 -4.56
CA GLU A 72 -10.68 -19.45 -5.57
C GLU A 72 -9.70 -18.36 -5.10
N MET A 73 -9.80 -17.95 -3.83
CA MET A 73 -8.86 -17.01 -3.23
C MET A 73 -7.43 -17.55 -3.23
N THR A 74 -7.25 -18.84 -2.91
CA THR A 74 -5.93 -19.48 -2.89
C THR A 74 -5.35 -19.62 -4.29
N SER A 75 -6.17 -20.01 -5.26
CA SER A 75 -5.78 -20.11 -6.68
C SER A 75 -5.37 -18.76 -7.24
N THR A 76 -6.18 -17.73 -7.01
CA THR A 76 -5.93 -16.35 -7.45
C THR A 76 -4.68 -15.76 -6.79
N LEU A 77 -4.52 -15.95 -5.48
CA LEU A 77 -3.33 -15.52 -4.76
C LEU A 77 -2.06 -16.19 -5.33
N THR A 78 -2.12 -17.50 -5.57
CA THR A 78 -0.99 -18.25 -6.13
C THR A 78 -0.64 -17.77 -7.54
N LYS A 79 -1.64 -17.49 -8.38
CA LYS A 79 -1.46 -16.91 -9.71
C LYS A 79 -0.67 -15.59 -9.66
N TYR A 80 -1.04 -14.70 -8.74
CA TYR A 80 -0.35 -13.42 -8.60
C TYR A 80 1.04 -13.54 -7.94
N LEU A 81 1.23 -14.43 -6.96
CA LEU A 81 2.57 -14.68 -6.40
C LEU A 81 3.54 -15.22 -7.46
N LYS A 82 3.07 -16.10 -8.37
CA LYS A 82 3.87 -16.59 -9.50
C LYS A 82 4.23 -15.47 -10.47
N LYS A 83 3.31 -14.54 -10.72
CA LYS A 83 3.54 -13.39 -11.62
C LYS A 83 4.54 -12.38 -11.04
N ILE A 84 4.44 -12.12 -9.74
CA ILE A 84 5.29 -11.14 -9.03
C ILE A 84 6.70 -11.70 -8.75
N GLN A 85 6.83 -13.03 -8.60
CA GLN A 85 8.07 -13.73 -8.20
C GLN A 85 8.77 -13.07 -6.99
N PRO A 86 8.12 -13.00 -5.82
CA PRO A 86 8.69 -12.33 -4.66
C PRO A 86 9.91 -13.06 -4.08
N GLU A 87 10.78 -12.30 -3.43
CA GLU A 87 11.95 -12.83 -2.72
C GLU A 87 11.48 -13.70 -1.54
N LYS A 88 12.02 -14.91 -1.42
CA LYS A 88 11.76 -15.83 -0.32
C LYS A 88 12.78 -15.58 0.78
N LYS A 89 12.30 -15.28 1.98
CA LYS A 89 13.13 -15.05 3.17
C LYS A 89 12.76 -16.02 4.28
N THR A 90 13.75 -16.63 4.90
CA THR A 90 13.56 -17.43 6.11
C THR A 90 13.83 -16.55 7.31
N ILE A 91 12.80 -16.24 8.10
CA ILE A 91 12.91 -15.43 9.32
C ILE A 91 12.37 -16.30 10.46
N ASN A 92 13.18 -16.48 11.51
CA ASN A 92 12.82 -17.28 12.70
C ASN A 92 12.28 -18.67 12.32
N LYS A 93 13.01 -19.39 11.46
CA LYS A 93 12.65 -20.74 10.96
C LYS A 93 11.32 -20.81 10.18
N LYS A 94 10.77 -19.68 9.74
CA LYS A 94 9.54 -19.61 8.94
C LYS A 94 9.80 -18.88 7.63
N MET A 95 9.19 -19.39 6.55
CA MET A 95 9.32 -18.85 5.20
C MET A 95 8.34 -17.69 5.00
N TYR A 96 8.85 -16.55 4.54
CA TYR A 96 8.10 -15.35 4.18
C TYR A 96 8.41 -14.91 2.75
N PHE A 97 7.46 -14.22 2.14
CA PHE A 97 7.64 -13.52 0.87
C PHE A 97 7.87 -12.03 1.17
N SER A 98 8.77 -11.39 0.43
CA SER A 98 9.02 -9.95 0.54
C SER A 98 9.35 -9.35 -0.82
N LEU A 99 9.10 -8.06 -0.99
CA LEU A 99 9.57 -7.29 -2.13
C LEU A 99 10.43 -6.13 -1.64
N LYS A 100 11.65 -6.02 -2.15
CA LYS A 100 12.45 -4.80 -2.00
C LYS A 100 12.01 -3.85 -3.11
N LYS A 101 11.71 -2.60 -2.76
CA LYS A 101 11.53 -1.55 -3.76
C LYS A 101 12.94 -1.14 -4.15
N ASP A 102 13.46 -1.70 -5.23
CA ASP A 102 14.64 -1.11 -5.87
C ASP A 102 14.19 0.27 -6.35
N GLY A 103 14.71 1.30 -5.69
CA GLY A 103 14.27 2.70 -5.78
C GLY A 103 14.81 3.39 -7.01
#